data_AF-A0AAE4Z857-F1
#
_entry.id   AF-A0AAE4Z857-F1
#
_cell.length_a   1.000
_cell.length_b   1.000
_cell.length_c   1.000
_cell.angle_alpha   90.00
_cell.angle_beta   90.00
_cell.angle_gamma   90.00
#
_symmetry.space_group_name_H-M   'P 1'
#
loop_
_entity.id
_entity.type
_entity.pdbx_description
1 polymer ?
#
loop_
_entity_poly.entity_id
_entity_poly.type
_entity_poly.pdbx_seq_one_letter_code
_entity_poly.pdbx_strand_id
1 'polypeptide(L)'
;MTQRQLRLLAILSALLIVAGCDDSSAPELDPGTFSTSDAEAIADLAAATVIGAMESGFTADIGLSASAAVPVDFSRTNTHDCPVAGTITSTVEVSGDMTQGPSDLAITGSTTFTDCTRGGQERTVTMNGELVHSGTVTVTETGREANFSMTGELSWNIEPGEDGSCTVDLTVTFADGSRGVEGTVCGREVGGTS
;
A
#
# COMPACT_ATOMS: atom_id res chain seq x y z
N MET A 1 60.39 54.78 17.26
CA MET A 1 58.97 54.79 16.86
C MET A 1 58.77 53.59 15.95
N THR A 2 58.33 52.45 16.51
CA THR A 2 56.98 51.85 16.37
C THR A 2 56.83 51.16 14.99
N GLN A 3 56.37 49.91 14.81
CA GLN A 3 55.66 48.96 15.67
C GLN A 3 55.45 47.63 14.89
N ARG A 4 55.74 46.50 15.56
CA ARG A 4 55.10 45.16 15.54
C ARG A 4 54.47 44.62 14.23
N GLN A 5 54.96 43.50 13.71
CA GLN A 5 54.44 42.13 13.98
C GLN A 5 52.91 41.95 13.89
N LEU A 6 52.44 41.33 12.81
CA LEU A 6 51.28 40.42 12.76
C LEU A 6 51.68 39.25 11.84
N ARG A 7 52.32 38.20 12.37
CA ARG A 7 51.71 36.93 12.84
C ARG A 7 50.80 36.25 11.80
N LEU A 8 51.42 35.38 10.99
CA LEU A 8 50.77 34.22 10.39
C LEU A 8 50.10 33.41 11.52
N LEU A 9 48.77 33.33 11.51
CA LEU A 9 48.00 32.36 12.27
C LEU A 9 47.62 31.24 11.31
N ALA A 10 48.44 30.19 11.28
CA ALA A 10 48.04 28.88 10.79
C ALA A 10 47.05 28.31 11.81
N ILE A 11 45.75 28.37 11.51
CA ILE A 11 44.73 27.68 12.30
C ILE A 11 44.66 26.25 11.79
N LEU A 12 45.28 25.37 12.56
CA LEU A 12 45.20 23.92 12.48
C LEU A 12 43.80 23.51 12.95
N SER A 13 42.84 23.39 12.04
CA SER A 13 41.53 22.79 12.35
C SER A 13 41.64 21.29 12.21
N ALA A 14 41.76 20.61 13.36
CA ALA A 14 41.63 19.17 13.49
C ALA A 14 40.21 18.74 13.09
N LEU A 15 40.08 18.04 11.97
CA LEU A 15 38.87 17.28 11.67
C LEU A 15 38.87 16.02 12.54
N LEU A 16 37.92 15.97 13.47
CA LEU A 16 37.49 14.75 14.15
C LEU A 16 36.86 13.82 13.11
N ILE A 17 37.58 12.76 12.74
CA ILE A 17 37.00 11.60 12.06
C ILE A 17 36.23 10.84 13.14
N VAL A 18 34.92 11.03 13.20
CA VAL A 18 34.02 10.11 13.88
C VAL A 18 33.87 8.92 12.94
N ALA A 19 34.63 7.86 13.22
CA ALA A 19 34.33 6.52 12.72
C ALA A 19 33.06 6.04 13.45
N GLY A 20 31.91 6.31 12.86
CA GLY A 20 30.65 5.62 13.15
C GLY A 20 30.57 4.42 12.21
N CYS A 21 30.43 3.24 12.80
CA CYS A 21 30.43 1.94 12.14
C CYS A 21 29.36 1.83 11.04
N ASP A 22 29.73 1.10 9.98
CA ASP A 22 28.85 0.38 9.07
C ASP A 22 27.65 -0.23 9.80
N ASP A 23 26.45 0.16 9.36
CA ASP A 23 25.31 -0.73 9.31
C ASP A 23 24.50 -0.37 8.06
N SER A 24 24.87 -1.04 6.96
CA SER A 24 24.04 -1.34 5.79
C SER A 24 22.91 -0.34 5.49
N SER A 25 23.27 0.84 4.98
CA SER A 25 22.32 1.63 4.21
C SER A 25 21.91 0.79 3.01
N ALA A 26 20.66 0.31 3.01
CA ALA A 26 20.02 -0.18 1.79
C ALA A 26 20.32 0.84 0.66
N PRO A 27 20.59 0.39 -0.58
CA PRO A 27 20.90 1.31 -1.66
C PRO A 27 19.81 2.37 -1.73
N GLU A 28 20.19 3.64 -1.55
CA GLU A 28 19.28 4.77 -1.80
C GLU A 28 18.82 4.65 -3.25
N LEU A 29 17.54 4.28 -3.42
CA LEU A 29 16.88 4.20 -4.72
C LEU A 29 16.92 5.60 -5.36
N ASP A 30 17.75 5.74 -6.41
CA ASP A 30 17.99 6.97 -7.16
C ASP A 30 16.62 7.58 -7.59
N PRO A 31 16.40 8.90 -7.49
CA PRO A 31 15.13 9.56 -7.83
C PRO A 31 14.59 9.35 -9.26
N GLY A 32 15.29 8.58 -10.12
CA GLY A 32 14.76 8.06 -11.39
C GLY A 32 14.01 6.72 -11.33
N THR A 33 14.06 5.99 -10.20
CA THR A 33 14.00 4.51 -10.21
C THR A 33 12.71 3.85 -9.72
N PHE A 34 11.90 4.49 -8.88
CA PHE A 34 10.51 4.12 -8.56
C PHE A 34 9.97 5.25 -7.68
N SER A 35 9.01 6.01 -8.18
CA SER A 35 8.59 7.27 -7.57
C SER A 35 7.51 7.06 -6.51
N THR A 36 7.36 8.03 -5.61
CA THR A 36 6.23 8.05 -4.66
C THR A 36 4.88 8.06 -5.38
N SER A 37 4.78 8.71 -6.55
CA SER A 37 3.55 8.67 -7.35
C SER A 37 3.28 7.27 -7.92
N ASP A 38 4.32 6.48 -8.21
CA ASP A 38 4.17 5.08 -8.61
C ASP A 38 3.63 4.25 -7.44
N ALA A 39 4.25 4.43 -6.27
CA ALA A 39 3.83 3.81 -5.01
C ALA A 39 2.37 4.10 -4.66
N GLU A 40 1.96 5.38 -4.66
CA GLU A 40 0.60 5.83 -4.36
C GLU A 40 -0.43 5.24 -5.32
N ALA A 41 -0.13 5.24 -6.63
CA ALA A 41 -1.04 4.69 -7.62
C ALA A 41 -1.23 3.17 -7.49
N ILE A 42 -0.16 2.44 -7.14
CA ILE A 42 -0.24 0.99 -6.89
C ILE A 42 -1.05 0.72 -5.62
N ALA A 43 -0.82 1.49 -4.56
CA ALA A 43 -1.54 1.37 -3.30
C ALA A 43 -3.04 1.64 -3.48
N ASP A 44 -3.39 2.72 -4.20
CA ASP A 44 -4.78 3.09 -4.48
C ASP A 44 -5.49 2.05 -5.35
N LEU A 45 -4.83 1.56 -6.40
CA LEU A 45 -5.37 0.54 -7.30
C LEU A 45 -5.59 -0.80 -6.56
N ALA A 46 -4.64 -1.20 -5.71
CA ALA A 46 -4.77 -2.41 -4.89
C ALA A 46 -5.96 -2.30 -3.93
N ALA A 47 -6.06 -1.19 -3.20
CA ALA A 47 -7.14 -0.93 -2.26
C ALA A 47 -8.51 -0.91 -2.97
N ALA A 48 -8.62 -0.19 -4.09
CA ALA A 48 -9.86 -0.11 -4.86
C ALA A 48 -10.31 -1.48 -5.38
N THR A 49 -9.38 -2.34 -5.80
CA THR A 49 -9.70 -3.70 -6.29
C THR A 49 -10.27 -4.58 -5.18
N VAL A 50 -9.66 -4.56 -3.99
CA VAL A 50 -10.15 -5.29 -2.81
C VAL A 50 -11.51 -4.77 -2.36
N ILE A 51 -11.68 -3.45 -2.27
CA ILE A 51 -12.96 -2.82 -1.87
C ILE A 51 -14.06 -3.20 -2.86
N GLY A 52 -13.79 -3.14 -4.17
CA GLY A 52 -14.77 -3.55 -5.19
C GLY A 52 -15.17 -5.03 -5.08
N ALA A 53 -14.22 -5.93 -4.79
CA ALA A 53 -14.54 -7.34 -4.52
C ALA A 53 -15.42 -7.50 -3.29
N MET A 54 -15.05 -6.87 -2.18
CA MET A 54 -15.81 -6.89 -0.92
C MET A 54 -17.24 -6.36 -1.11
N GLU A 55 -17.40 -5.19 -1.72
CA GLU A 55 -18.70 -4.56 -1.93
C GLU A 55 -19.62 -5.38 -2.85
N SER A 56 -19.05 -6.06 -3.87
CA SER A 56 -19.80 -7.00 -4.72
C SER A 56 -20.29 -8.26 -3.99
N GLY A 57 -19.77 -8.53 -2.80
CA GLY A 57 -20.23 -9.61 -1.91
C GLY A 57 -21.48 -9.25 -1.13
N PHE A 58 -21.57 -7.99 -0.72
CA PHE A 58 -22.64 -7.46 0.12
C PHE A 58 -23.94 -7.14 -0.65
N THR A 59 -24.26 -7.91 -1.70
CA THR A 59 -25.44 -7.68 -2.54
C THR A 59 -26.75 -8.00 -1.80
N ALA A 60 -27.31 -6.96 -1.17
CA ALA A 60 -28.69 -6.80 -0.71
C ALA A 60 -29.17 -7.69 0.46
N ASP A 61 -29.64 -7.00 1.51
CA ASP A 61 -30.40 -7.52 2.65
C ASP A 61 -29.73 -8.62 3.48
N ILE A 62 -28.60 -8.25 4.06
CA ILE A 62 -28.28 -8.73 5.40
C ILE A 62 -29.43 -8.31 6.33
N GLY A 63 -30.33 -9.24 6.63
CA GLY A 63 -31.47 -9.00 7.51
C GLY A 63 -31.02 -8.78 8.95
N LEU A 64 -30.69 -7.53 9.32
CA LEU A 64 -30.38 -7.12 10.70
C LEU A 64 -31.58 -7.23 11.66
N SER A 65 -32.71 -7.75 11.20
CA SER A 65 -33.94 -7.95 11.98
C SER A 65 -34.00 -9.31 12.70
N ALA A 66 -33.01 -10.18 12.53
CA ALA A 66 -32.96 -11.47 13.23
C ALA A 66 -32.60 -11.29 14.71
N SER A 67 -33.36 -11.93 15.61
CA SER A 67 -33.03 -11.98 17.04
C SER A 67 -31.90 -12.95 17.39
N ALA A 68 -31.32 -13.61 16.38
CA ALA A 68 -30.25 -14.59 16.49
C ALA A 68 -29.12 -14.23 15.52
N ALA A 69 -27.91 -14.70 15.84
CA ALA A 69 -26.75 -14.51 14.98
C ALA A 69 -27.00 -15.08 13.57
N VAL A 70 -26.71 -14.28 12.55
CA VAL A 70 -26.83 -14.67 11.13
C VAL A 70 -25.41 -14.88 10.58
N PRO A 71 -25.05 -16.12 10.17
CA PRO A 71 -23.75 -16.37 9.61
C PRO A 71 -23.60 -15.69 8.24
N VAL A 72 -22.47 -15.02 8.05
CA VAL A 72 -21.98 -14.53 6.77
C VAL A 72 -20.80 -15.38 6.38
N ASP A 73 -20.82 -15.85 5.15
CA ASP A 73 -19.68 -16.47 4.50
C ASP A 73 -19.82 -16.25 2.99
N PHE A 74 -18.93 -15.46 2.43
CA PHE A 74 -18.85 -15.29 0.98
C PHE A 74 -17.42 -15.15 0.50
N SER A 75 -17.22 -15.55 -0.76
CA SER A 75 -16.00 -15.30 -1.52
C SER A 75 -16.35 -14.54 -2.80
N ARG A 76 -15.55 -13.52 -3.11
CA ARG A 76 -15.70 -12.67 -4.29
C ARG A 76 -14.37 -12.38 -4.92
N THR A 77 -14.37 -12.33 -6.24
CA THR A 77 -13.21 -11.94 -7.03
C THR A 77 -13.57 -10.69 -7.83
N ASN A 78 -12.67 -9.72 -7.84
CA ASN A 78 -12.76 -8.54 -8.68
C ASN A 78 -11.46 -8.39 -9.47
N THR A 79 -11.59 -8.07 -10.76
CA THR A 79 -10.47 -7.86 -11.66
C THR A 79 -10.58 -6.48 -12.28
N HIS A 80 -9.49 -5.72 -12.22
CA HIS A 80 -9.36 -4.45 -12.91
C HIS A 80 -8.23 -4.52 -13.94
N ASP A 81 -8.48 -3.91 -15.09
CA ASP A 81 -7.42 -3.64 -16.07
C ASP A 81 -6.48 -2.58 -15.50
N CYS A 82 -5.18 -2.79 -15.68
CA CYS A 82 -4.20 -1.78 -15.32
C CYS A 82 -4.16 -0.67 -16.39
N PRO A 83 -3.73 0.57 -16.05
CA PRO A 83 -3.91 1.74 -16.91
C PRO A 83 -3.35 1.61 -18.33
N VAL A 84 -2.30 0.83 -18.53
CA VAL A 84 -1.66 0.61 -19.85
C VAL A 84 -1.85 -0.81 -20.35
N ALA A 85 -1.52 -1.82 -19.55
CA ALA A 85 -1.62 -3.23 -19.91
C ALA A 85 -1.63 -4.12 -18.66
N GLY A 86 -2.07 -5.37 -18.82
CA GLY A 86 -2.16 -6.34 -17.72
C GLY A 86 -3.32 -6.08 -16.77
N THR A 87 -3.33 -6.82 -15.66
CA THR A 87 -4.48 -6.84 -14.73
C THR A 87 -4.04 -6.90 -13.29
N ILE A 88 -4.91 -6.39 -12.43
CA ILE A 88 -4.90 -6.66 -10.99
C ILE A 88 -6.17 -7.45 -10.64
N THR A 89 -6.02 -8.53 -9.88
CA THR A 89 -7.14 -9.37 -9.46
C THR A 89 -7.10 -9.58 -7.96
N SER A 90 -8.17 -9.24 -7.25
CA SER A 90 -8.32 -9.51 -5.83
C SER A 90 -9.38 -10.57 -5.60
N THR A 91 -9.06 -11.57 -4.78
CA THR A 91 -10.05 -12.48 -4.19
C THR A 91 -10.18 -12.16 -2.72
N VAL A 92 -11.41 -11.97 -2.27
CA VAL A 92 -11.79 -11.57 -0.92
C VAL A 92 -12.77 -12.58 -0.36
N GLU A 93 -12.50 -13.04 0.85
CA GLU A 93 -13.37 -13.87 1.67
C GLU A 93 -13.81 -13.05 2.88
N VAL A 94 -15.11 -13.04 3.16
CA VAL A 94 -15.67 -12.40 4.35
C VAL A 94 -16.48 -13.42 5.12
N SER A 95 -16.16 -13.57 6.41
CA SER A 95 -16.83 -14.53 7.27
C SER A 95 -17.04 -14.01 8.68
N GLY A 96 -18.14 -14.44 9.32
CA GLY A 96 -18.44 -14.10 10.70
C GLY A 96 -19.92 -14.22 11.01
N ASP A 97 -20.28 -13.83 12.22
CA ASP A 97 -21.67 -13.86 12.69
C ASP A 97 -22.17 -12.43 12.89
N MET A 98 -23.28 -12.08 12.25
CA MET A 98 -23.92 -10.79 12.45
C MET A 98 -24.99 -10.87 13.53
N THR A 99 -25.05 -9.85 14.37
CA THR A 99 -26.03 -9.74 15.44
C THR A 99 -26.88 -8.48 15.27
N GLN A 100 -27.83 -8.27 16.18
CA GLN A 100 -28.57 -7.02 16.25
C GLN A 100 -27.64 -5.91 16.77
N GLY A 101 -27.01 -5.18 15.85
CA GLY A 101 -26.06 -4.10 16.14
C GLY A 101 -24.77 -4.22 15.32
N PRO A 102 -23.74 -3.41 15.65
CA PRO A 102 -22.44 -3.49 15.00
C PRO A 102 -21.88 -4.90 15.08
N SER A 103 -21.47 -5.44 13.94
CA SER A 103 -20.92 -6.78 13.83
C SER A 103 -19.63 -6.76 13.04
N ASP A 104 -18.58 -7.33 13.60
CA ASP A 104 -17.27 -7.43 12.98
C ASP A 104 -17.15 -8.77 12.26
N LEU A 105 -16.95 -8.71 10.94
CA LEU A 105 -16.69 -9.86 10.09
C LEU A 105 -15.21 -9.86 9.70
N ALA A 106 -14.59 -11.04 9.74
CA ALA A 106 -13.23 -11.21 9.26
C ALA A 106 -13.21 -11.04 7.74
N ILE A 107 -12.24 -10.29 7.23
CA ILE A 107 -11.90 -10.22 5.81
C ILE A 107 -10.51 -10.81 5.60
N THR A 108 -10.39 -11.72 4.63
CA THR A 108 -9.11 -12.34 4.23
C THR A 108 -9.05 -12.51 2.72
N GLY A 109 -7.84 -12.61 2.16
CA GLY A 109 -7.69 -12.91 0.74
C GLY A 109 -6.35 -12.52 0.17
N SER A 110 -6.28 -12.42 -1.16
CA SER A 110 -5.08 -11.97 -1.87
C SER A 110 -5.39 -11.09 -3.06
N THR A 111 -4.39 -10.31 -3.49
CA THR A 111 -4.42 -9.43 -4.65
C THR A 111 -3.20 -9.70 -5.50
N THR A 112 -3.42 -10.22 -6.70
CA THR A 112 -2.39 -10.59 -7.66
C THR A 112 -2.25 -9.53 -8.74
N PHE A 113 -1.02 -9.12 -9.01
CA PHE A 113 -0.64 -8.26 -10.13
C PHE A 113 -0.07 -9.15 -11.24
N THR A 114 -0.61 -9.05 -12.44
CA THR A 114 -0.14 -9.79 -13.63
C THR A 114 0.16 -8.79 -14.74
N ASP A 115 1.45 -8.56 -14.97
CA ASP A 115 2.00 -7.60 -15.91
C ASP A 115 1.30 -6.24 -15.84
N CYS A 116 1.00 -5.80 -14.62
CA CYS A 116 0.22 -4.60 -14.39
C CYS A 116 1.04 -3.36 -14.73
N THR A 117 0.87 -2.86 -15.95
CA THR A 117 1.64 -1.75 -16.51
C THR A 117 0.90 -0.44 -16.35
N ARG A 118 1.64 0.59 -15.94
CA ARG A 118 1.24 2.00 -15.93
C ARG A 118 2.35 2.87 -16.52
N GLY A 119 2.05 4.15 -16.76
CA GLY A 119 3.01 5.12 -17.31
C GLY A 119 2.67 5.55 -18.74
N GLY A 120 3.67 6.04 -19.47
CA GLY A 120 3.51 6.61 -20.81
C GLY A 120 4.72 6.36 -21.71
N GLN A 121 4.78 7.07 -22.85
CA GLN A 121 5.76 6.82 -23.92
C GLN A 121 7.24 6.95 -23.48
N GLU A 122 7.51 7.73 -22.43
CA GLU A 122 8.88 7.99 -21.95
C GLU A 122 9.30 7.07 -20.78
N ARG A 123 8.32 6.50 -20.07
CA ARG A 123 8.56 5.61 -18.92
C ARG A 123 7.33 4.76 -18.63
N THR A 124 7.51 3.45 -18.59
CA THR A 124 6.50 2.49 -18.10
C THR A 124 6.96 1.84 -16.81
N VAL A 125 6.02 1.44 -15.96
CA VAL A 125 6.26 0.66 -14.75
C VAL A 125 5.33 -0.54 -14.80
N THR A 126 5.88 -1.74 -14.75
CA THR A 126 5.14 -3.01 -14.78
C THR A 126 5.34 -3.74 -13.46
N MET A 127 4.25 -4.11 -12.79
CA MET A 127 4.26 -4.80 -11.51
C MET A 127 3.76 -6.24 -11.66
N ASN A 128 4.41 -7.15 -10.95
CA ASN A 128 4.06 -8.57 -10.86
C ASN A 128 4.24 -9.06 -9.43
N GLY A 129 3.28 -9.82 -8.90
CA GLY A 129 3.38 -10.41 -7.57
C GLY A 129 2.04 -10.54 -6.88
N GLU A 130 2.06 -10.78 -5.57
CA GLU A 130 0.86 -10.98 -4.77
C GLU A 130 0.96 -10.25 -3.43
N LEU A 131 -0.16 -9.65 -3.02
CA LEU A 131 -0.37 -9.09 -1.69
C LEU A 131 -1.44 -9.91 -0.98
N VAL A 132 -1.15 -10.41 0.21
CA VAL A 132 -2.13 -11.03 1.10
C VAL A 132 -2.79 -9.91 1.91
N HIS A 133 -4.11 -9.99 2.09
CA HIS A 133 -4.82 -9.05 2.93
C HIS A 133 -5.64 -9.75 4.02
N SER A 134 -5.73 -9.07 5.16
CA SER A 134 -6.47 -9.55 6.33
C SER A 134 -6.94 -8.39 7.19
N GLY A 135 -8.13 -8.51 7.80
CA GLY A 135 -8.65 -7.48 8.68
C GLY A 135 -10.08 -7.72 9.09
N THR A 136 -10.79 -6.62 9.30
CA THR A 136 -12.18 -6.61 9.75
C THR A 136 -13.04 -5.71 8.87
N VAL A 137 -14.27 -6.13 8.58
CA VAL A 137 -15.35 -5.26 8.13
C VAL A 137 -16.42 -5.19 9.21
N THR A 138 -16.67 -3.99 9.72
CA THR A 138 -17.73 -3.69 10.67
C THR A 138 -18.99 -3.33 9.91
N VAL A 139 -20.04 -4.13 10.08
CA VAL A 139 -21.36 -3.90 9.51
C VAL A 139 -22.24 -3.26 10.57
N THR A 140 -22.87 -2.13 10.24
CA THR A 140 -23.83 -1.43 11.10
C THR A 140 -25.16 -1.25 10.38
N GLU A 141 -26.17 -0.74 11.08
CA GLU A 141 -27.47 -0.40 10.47
C GLU A 141 -27.35 0.69 9.39
N THR A 142 -26.36 1.59 9.53
CA THR A 142 -26.21 2.77 8.67
C THR A 142 -25.19 2.60 7.56
N GLY A 143 -24.38 1.54 7.59
CA GLY A 143 -23.31 1.36 6.62
C GLY A 143 -22.32 0.27 6.98
N ARG A 144 -21.19 0.29 6.30
CA ARG A 144 -20.08 -0.63 6.50
C ARG A 144 -18.78 0.14 6.56
N GLU A 145 -17.93 -0.26 7.48
CA GLU A 145 -16.58 0.25 7.61
C GLU A 145 -15.61 -0.93 7.53
N ALA A 146 -14.48 -0.79 6.85
CA ALA A 146 -13.46 -1.82 6.79
C ALA A 146 -12.10 -1.26 7.22
N ASN A 147 -11.32 -2.08 7.91
CA ASN A 147 -9.93 -1.86 8.22
C ASN A 147 -9.17 -3.16 7.96
N PHE A 148 -8.23 -3.14 7.02
CA PHE A 148 -7.45 -4.32 6.68
C PHE A 148 -6.03 -3.95 6.29
N SER A 149 -5.10 -4.87 6.53
CA SER A 149 -3.74 -4.77 6.04
C SER A 149 -3.60 -5.46 4.69
N MET A 150 -2.65 -5.00 3.87
CA MET A 150 -2.18 -5.69 2.67
C MET A 150 -0.67 -5.80 2.74
N THR A 151 -0.14 -7.02 2.73
CA THR A 151 1.31 -7.26 2.81
C THR A 151 1.76 -8.25 1.77
N GLY A 152 2.95 -8.07 1.21
CA GLY A 152 3.49 -8.99 0.23
C GLY A 152 4.74 -8.48 -0.47
N GLU A 153 5.14 -9.19 -1.53
CA GLU A 153 6.28 -8.83 -2.36
C GLU A 153 5.84 -8.63 -3.80
N LEU A 154 6.28 -7.52 -4.39
CA LEU A 154 6.08 -7.23 -5.80
C LEU A 154 7.43 -7.12 -6.49
N SER A 155 7.54 -7.74 -7.65
CA SER A 155 8.56 -7.45 -8.64
C SER A 155 8.09 -6.30 -9.52
N TRP A 156 9.02 -5.46 -9.93
CA TRP A 156 8.77 -4.32 -10.79
C TRP A 156 9.82 -4.24 -11.90
N ASN A 157 9.38 -3.75 -13.05
CA ASN A 157 10.24 -3.44 -14.18
C ASN A 157 9.86 -2.07 -14.72
N ILE A 158 10.86 -1.25 -14.97
CA ILE A 158 10.75 0.11 -15.48
C ILE A 158 11.47 0.20 -16.80
N GLU A 159 10.73 0.56 -17.85
CA GLU A 159 11.31 0.72 -19.17
C GLU A 159 11.43 2.19 -19.55
N PRO A 160 12.59 2.61 -20.10
CA PRO A 160 13.85 1.86 -20.13
C PRO A 160 14.57 1.88 -18.78
N GLY A 161 15.22 0.78 -18.39
CA GLY A 161 16.37 0.87 -17.50
C GLY A 161 16.48 -0.16 -16.39
N GLU A 162 15.43 -0.42 -15.62
CA GLU A 162 15.61 -1.01 -14.28
C GLU A 162 14.55 -2.05 -13.93
N ASP A 163 14.95 -3.00 -13.11
CA ASP A 163 14.06 -3.98 -12.51
C ASP A 163 14.48 -4.26 -11.08
N GLY A 164 13.52 -4.74 -10.29
CA GLY A 164 13.76 -5.07 -8.91
C GLY A 164 12.58 -5.78 -8.27
N SER A 165 12.72 -6.04 -6.98
CA SER A 165 11.64 -6.54 -6.14
C SER A 165 11.60 -5.72 -4.86
N CYS A 166 10.42 -5.65 -4.26
CA CYS A 166 10.20 -4.84 -3.09
C CYS A 166 9.07 -5.40 -2.24
N THR A 167 9.08 -5.04 -0.95
CA THR A 167 7.97 -5.32 -0.06
C THR A 167 6.91 -4.23 -0.13
N VAL A 168 5.68 -4.64 0.17
CA VAL A 168 4.53 -3.77 0.35
C VAL A 168 3.92 -4.07 1.72
N ASP A 169 3.62 -3.02 2.46
CA ASP A 169 2.92 -3.06 3.73
C ASP A 169 1.97 -1.87 3.81
N LEU A 170 0.68 -2.14 3.66
CA LEU A 170 -0.37 -1.13 3.60
C LEU A 170 -1.43 -1.40 4.67
N THR A 171 -1.98 -0.32 5.22
CA THR A 171 -3.24 -0.31 5.94
C THR A 171 -4.27 0.41 5.08
N VAL A 172 -5.40 -0.24 4.86
CA VAL A 172 -6.52 0.30 4.09
C VAL A 172 -7.71 0.49 5.02
N THR A 173 -8.31 1.67 4.96
CA THR A 173 -9.57 1.98 5.60
C THR A 173 -10.62 2.29 4.55
N PHE A 174 -11.86 1.91 4.81
CA PHE A 174 -13.00 2.24 3.97
C PHE A 174 -14.18 2.59 4.87
N ALA A 175 -14.79 3.76 4.67
CA ALA A 175 -15.98 4.18 5.39
C ALA A 175 -16.77 5.16 4.52
N ASP A 176 -18.09 5.01 4.46
CA ASP A 176 -19.00 5.94 3.78
C ASP A 176 -18.61 6.29 2.33
N GLY A 177 -18.08 5.30 1.59
CA GLY A 177 -17.62 5.49 0.21
C GLY A 177 -16.29 6.23 0.06
N SER A 178 -15.66 6.64 1.17
CA SER A 178 -14.29 7.16 1.20
C SER A 178 -13.32 6.03 1.52
N ARG A 179 -12.14 6.05 0.91
CA ARG A 179 -11.06 5.12 1.23
C ARG A 179 -9.83 5.86 1.72
N GLY A 180 -9.14 5.29 2.71
CA GLY A 180 -7.83 5.73 3.16
C GLY A 180 -6.81 4.63 2.91
N VAL A 181 -5.63 5.01 2.42
CA VAL A 181 -4.51 4.08 2.25
C VAL A 181 -3.26 4.72 2.84
N GLU A 182 -2.63 4.01 3.77
CA GLU A 182 -1.41 4.43 4.45
C GLU A 182 -0.43 3.27 4.53
N GLY A 183 0.87 3.54 4.44
CA GLY A 183 1.91 2.52 4.61
C GLY A 183 3.09 2.73 3.70
N THR A 184 3.69 1.64 3.23
CA THR A 184 4.89 1.65 2.40
C THR A 184 4.75 0.73 1.19
N VAL A 185 5.13 1.24 0.01
CA VAL A 185 5.30 0.46 -1.22
C VAL A 185 6.72 0.67 -1.71
N CYS A 186 7.52 -0.39 -1.81
CA CYS A 186 8.91 -0.32 -2.25
C CYS A 186 9.77 0.71 -1.48
N GLY A 187 9.60 0.79 -0.16
CA GLY A 187 10.32 1.75 0.68
C GLY A 187 9.85 3.22 0.54
N ARG A 188 8.80 3.48 -0.25
CA ARG A 188 8.16 4.79 -0.35
C ARG A 188 6.94 4.84 0.55
N GLU A 189 6.90 5.83 1.44
CA GLU A 189 5.70 6.10 2.23
C GLU A 189 4.58 6.57 1.30
N VAL A 190 3.39 5.99 1.50
CA VAL A 190 2.16 6.39 0.83
C VAL A 190 1.14 6.77 1.90
N GLY A 191 0.34 7.78 1.60
CA GLY A 191 -0.67 8.29 2.52
C GLY A 191 -1.67 9.15 1.78
N GLY A 192 -2.94 8.81 1.87
CA GLY A 192 -3.98 9.57 1.20
C GLY A 192 -5.38 9.10 1.52
N THR A 193 -6.34 9.99 1.31
CA THR A 193 -7.77 9.68 1.32
C THR A 193 -8.33 10.03 -0.05
N SER A 194 -9.17 9.13 -0.59
CA SER A 194 -9.68 9.20 -1.96
C SER A 194 -11.11 8.69 -2.08
#